data_AF-A0A7R9M9Z1-F1
#
_entry.id   AF-A0A7R9M9Z1-F1
#
_cell.length_a   1.000
_cell.length_b   1.000
_cell.length_c   1.000
_cell.angle_alpha   90.00
_cell.angle_beta   90.00
_cell.angle_gamma   90.00
#
_symmetry.space_group_name_H-M   'P 1'
#
loop_
_entity.id
_entity.type
_entity.pdbx_description
1 polymer ?
#
loop_
_entity_poly.entity_id
_entity_poly.type
_entity_poly.pdbx_seq_one_letter_code
_entity_poly.pdbx_strand_id
1 'polypeptide(L)'
;MARVKVNYETFKGWQTCIAKVRKFGDLPKNAQDYVRAVERLVNVPVKWVGVGPKREAIITLYVEFMKFSTTASQTETMYWPLSENSMALTHP
;
A
#
# COMPACT_ATOMS: atom_id res chain seq x y z
N MET A 1 -4.42 -33.06 -3.99
CA MET A 1 -3.64 -32.17 -3.09
C MET A 1 -3.15 -33.01 -1.92
N ALA A 2 -1.93 -33.52 -1.97
CA ALA A 2 -1.41 -34.45 -0.96
C ALA A 2 -0.01 -34.01 -0.55
N ARG A 3 0.15 -33.66 0.75
CA ARG A 3 1.38 -33.17 1.42
C ARG A 3 1.67 -31.67 1.28
N VAL A 4 0.77 -30.82 1.76
CA VAL A 4 1.10 -29.42 2.12
C VAL A 4 1.29 -29.37 3.64
N LYS A 5 2.47 -28.95 4.11
CA LYS A 5 2.69 -28.63 5.53
C LYS A 5 2.28 -27.19 5.75
N VAL A 6 1.18 -26.98 6.46
CA VAL A 6 0.72 -25.65 6.85
C VAL A 6 1.56 -25.20 8.05
N ASN A 7 2.22 -24.05 7.92
CA ASN A 7 2.91 -23.42 9.03
C ASN A 7 1.97 -22.36 9.63
N TYR A 8 1.59 -22.53 10.90
CA TYR A 8 0.68 -21.60 11.59
C TYR A 8 1.48 -20.64 12.48
N GLU A 9 1.15 -19.36 12.41
CA GLU A 9 1.62 -18.37 13.38
C GLU A 9 0.52 -18.08 14.41
N THR A 10 0.89 -18.08 15.69
CA THR A 10 -0.05 -17.84 16.78
C THR A 10 0.03 -16.39 17.25
N PHE A 11 -1.11 -15.71 17.27
CA PHE A 11 -1.22 -14.33 17.74
C PHE A 11 -2.10 -14.26 18.97
N LYS A 12 -1.83 -13.29 19.84
CA LYS A 12 -2.68 -13.03 21.01
C LYS A 12 -4.03 -12.51 20.51
N GLY A 13 -5.11 -13.16 20.91
CA GLY A 13 -6.46 -12.67 20.67
C GLY A 13 -6.75 -11.37 21.41
N TRP A 14 -7.92 -10.80 21.15
CA TRP A 14 -8.48 -9.67 21.89
C TRP A 14 -9.92 -9.99 22.30
N GLN A 15 -10.30 -9.61 23.52
CA GLN A 15 -11.66 -9.79 24.04
C GLN A 15 -12.50 -8.51 23.96
N THR A 16 -11.91 -7.42 23.47
CA THR A 16 -12.57 -6.13 23.35
C THR A 16 -13.46 -6.07 22.12
N CYS A 17 -14.66 -5.50 22.28
CA CYS A 17 -15.59 -5.31 21.18
C CYS A 17 -15.08 -4.24 20.21
N ILE A 18 -14.77 -4.64 18.98
CA ILE A 18 -14.28 -3.75 17.90
C ILE A 18 -15.39 -3.23 16.98
N ALA A 19 -16.65 -3.64 17.20
CA ALA A 19 -17.77 -3.36 16.29
C ALA A 19 -18.08 -1.87 16.07
N LYS A 20 -17.77 -1.02 17.07
CA LYS A 20 -17.99 0.44 17.00
C LYS A 20 -16.75 1.22 16.57
N VAL A 21 -15.61 0.54 16.41
CA VAL A 21 -14.36 1.21 16.04
C VAL A 21 -14.45 1.69 14.59
N ARG A 22 -13.94 2.89 14.32
CA ARG A 22 -13.92 3.50 12.97
C ARG A 22 -12.52 3.94 12.54
N LYS A 23 -11.56 3.94 13.46
CA LYS A 23 -10.17 4.27 13.19
C LYS A 23 -9.27 3.11 13.60
N PHE A 24 -8.21 2.89 12.85
CA PHE A 24 -7.26 1.82 13.14
C PHE A 24 -6.58 2.00 14.51
N GLY A 25 -6.28 3.24 14.90
CA GLY A 25 -5.66 3.54 16.19
C GLY A 25 -6.54 3.23 17.41
N ASP A 26 -7.86 3.18 17.23
CA ASP A 26 -8.82 2.85 18.28
C ASP A 26 -9.01 1.33 18.46
N LEU A 27 -8.38 0.51 17.61
CA LEU A 27 -8.38 -0.94 17.76
C LEU A 27 -7.48 -1.37 18.93
N PRO A 28 -7.78 -2.49 19.61
CA PRO A 28 -6.87 -3.11 20.58
C PRO A 28 -5.51 -3.37 19.93
N LYS A 29 -4.43 -3.16 20.69
CA LYS A 29 -3.06 -3.34 20.20
C LYS A 29 -2.85 -4.73 19.56
N ASN A 30 -3.39 -5.78 20.17
CA ASN A 30 -3.34 -7.14 19.63
C ASN A 30 -4.03 -7.28 18.26
N ALA A 31 -5.12 -6.57 18.02
CA ALA A 31 -5.82 -6.56 16.73
C ALA A 31 -5.02 -5.80 15.67
N GLN A 32 -4.41 -4.67 16.04
CA GLN A 32 -3.51 -3.92 15.16
C GLN A 32 -2.30 -4.77 14.76
N ASP A 33 -1.70 -5.46 15.73
CA ASP A 33 -0.54 -6.32 15.51
C ASP A 33 -0.87 -7.51 14.59
N TYR A 34 -2.09 -8.07 14.71
CA TYR A 34 -2.58 -9.10 13.79
C TYR A 34 -2.71 -8.59 12.35
N VAL A 35 -3.32 -7.42 12.14
CA VAL A 35 -3.42 -6.82 10.80
C VAL A 35 -2.04 -6.57 10.20
N ARG A 36 -1.11 -6.03 10.99
CA ARG A 36 0.29 -5.83 10.56
C ARG A 36 1.02 -7.13 10.25
N ALA A 37 0.74 -8.20 11.00
CA ALA A 37 1.32 -9.50 10.70
C ALA A 37 0.84 -10.04 9.35
N VAL A 38 -0.46 -9.92 9.07
CA VAL A 38 -1.02 -10.28 7.75
C VAL A 38 -0.39 -9.43 6.63
N GLU A 39 -0.23 -8.12 6.83
CA GLU A 39 0.47 -7.25 5.86
C GLU A 39 1.90 -7.73 5.57
N ARG A 40 2.65 -8.12 6.62
CA ARG A 40 4.01 -8.66 6.45
C ARG A 40 4.04 -10.01 5.74
N LEU A 41 3.09 -10.89 6.05
CA LEU A 41 3.00 -12.23 5.46
C LEU A 41 2.65 -12.18 3.97
N VAL A 42 1.76 -11.26 3.59
CA VAL A 42 1.32 -11.10 2.19
C VAL A 42 2.20 -10.11 1.42
N ASN A 43 2.99 -9.29 2.13
CA ASN A 43 3.80 -8.19 1.59
C ASN A 43 2.97 -7.18 0.77
N VAL A 44 1.70 -7.02 1.15
CA VAL A 44 0.73 -6.13 0.50
C VAL A 44 0.06 -5.29 1.59
N PRO A 45 -0.04 -3.97 1.40
CA PRO A 45 -0.64 -3.11 2.40
C PRO A 45 -2.17 -3.31 2.46
N VAL A 46 -2.72 -3.38 3.67
CA VAL A 46 -4.16 -3.57 3.87
C VAL A 46 -4.87 -2.23 3.74
N LYS A 47 -5.83 -2.14 2.82
CA LYS A 47 -6.60 -0.92 2.57
C LYS A 47 -7.87 -0.82 3.41
N TRP A 48 -8.52 -1.96 3.68
CA TRP A 48 -9.82 -1.99 4.34
C TRP A 48 -9.87 -3.10 5.40
N VAL A 49 -10.38 -2.74 6.58
CA VAL A 49 -10.58 -3.68 7.69
C VAL A 49 -12.05 -3.65 8.11
N GLY A 50 -12.77 -4.76 7.89
CA GLY A 50 -14.14 -4.93 8.35
C GLY A 50 -14.16 -5.29 9.84
N VAL A 51 -14.82 -4.47 10.67
CA VAL A 51 -14.86 -4.65 12.13
C VAL A 51 -16.25 -5.02 12.66
N GLY A 52 -17.25 -5.15 11.79
CA GLY A 52 -18.60 -5.56 12.18
C GLY A 52 -19.52 -5.86 10.99
N PRO A 53 -20.77 -6.28 11.26
CA PRO A 53 -21.73 -6.71 10.24
C PRO A 53 -22.38 -5.56 9.46
N LYS A 54 -22.25 -4.32 9.95
CA LYS A 54 -22.84 -3.14 9.31
C LYS A 54 -21.95 -2.67 8.14
N ARG A 55 -22.56 -2.13 7.08
CA ARG A 55 -21.82 -1.53 5.95
C ARG A 55 -20.87 -0.39 6.38
N GLU A 56 -21.24 0.33 7.42
CA GLU A 56 -20.44 1.42 8.01
C GLU A 56 -19.30 0.92 8.91
N ALA A 57 -19.26 -0.37 9.24
CA ALA A 57 -18.24 -0.95 10.12
C ALA A 57 -16.98 -1.35 9.33
N ILE A 58 -16.50 -0.44 8.49
CA ILE A 58 -15.29 -0.60 7.68
C ILE A 58 -14.31 0.51 8.07
N ILE A 59 -13.09 0.13 8.42
CA ILE A 59 -11.97 1.04 8.65
C ILE A 59 -11.19 1.14 7.35
N THR A 60 -11.06 2.36 6.83
CA THR A 60 -10.19 2.64 5.68
C THR A 60 -8.81 3.02 6.19
N LEU A 61 -7.81 2.20 5.83
CA LEU A 61 -6.41 2.52 6.01
C LEU A 61 -5.95 3.29 4.77
N TYR A 62 -5.47 4.52 4.98
CA TYR A 62 -4.81 5.28 3.93
C TYR A 62 -3.45 4.63 3.67
N VAL A 63 -3.45 3.69 2.76
CA VAL A 63 -2.24 3.25 2.09
C VAL A 63 -1.84 4.43 1.20
N GLU A 64 -0.85 5.21 1.61
CA GLU A 64 -0.15 6.15 0.73
C GLU A 64 0.48 5.31 -0.37
N PHE A 65 -0.34 5.02 -1.38
CA PHE A 65 0.02 4.25 -2.53
C PHE A 65 1.21 4.96 -3.16
N MET A 66 2.35 4.28 -3.17
CA MET A 66 3.53 4.70 -3.92
C MET A 66 4.11 6.07 -3.50
N LYS A 67 4.88 6.09 -2.41
CA LYS A 67 6.19 6.75 -2.52
C LYS A 67 7.07 5.83 -3.35
N PHE A 68 6.88 5.82 -4.67
CA PHE A 68 8.00 5.53 -5.56
C PHE A 68 9.00 6.64 -5.24
N SER A 69 9.96 6.36 -4.35
CA SER A 69 11.19 7.11 -4.35
C SER A 69 11.83 6.78 -5.69
N THR A 70 11.48 7.55 -6.72
CA THR A 70 12.32 7.69 -7.90
C THR A 70 13.65 8.16 -7.36
N THR A 71 14.56 7.21 -7.14
CA THR A 71 15.96 7.53 -6.97
C THR A 71 16.33 8.24 -8.25
N ALA A 72 16.50 9.55 -8.15
CA ALA A 72 17.19 10.32 -9.16
C ALA A 72 18.60 9.74 -9.28
N SER A 73 18.80 8.81 -10.21
CA SER A 73 20.09 8.57 -10.84
C SER A 73 19.99 9.09 -12.26
N GLN A 74 20.31 10.37 -12.37
CA GLN A 74 20.59 11.05 -13.61
C GLN A 74 21.79 10.40 -14.31
N THR A 75 21.58 9.98 -15.57
CA THR A 75 22.54 10.03 -16.70
C THR A 75 21.69 10.06 -17.98
N GLU A 76 21.45 11.23 -18.59
CA GLU A 76 21.99 11.58 -19.93
C GLU A 76 22.01 10.39 -20.92
N THR A 77 21.30 10.40 -22.04
CA THR A 77 21.65 11.20 -23.23
C THR A 77 20.55 11.09 -24.31
N MET A 78 20.20 12.22 -24.92
CA MET A 78 19.61 12.45 -26.27
C MET A 78 18.35 11.66 -26.73
N TYR A 79 17.27 12.37 -27.07
CA TYR A 79 16.83 12.64 -28.47
C TYR A 79 15.34 13.08 -28.51
N TRP A 80 15.06 14.38 -28.46
CA TRP A 80 13.89 14.97 -29.15
C TRP A 80 14.09 16.50 -29.26
N PRO A 81 14.42 17.07 -30.43
CA PRO A 81 14.45 18.51 -30.57
C PRO A 81 13.01 19.01 -30.72
N LEU A 82 12.53 19.71 -29.69
CA LEU A 82 11.42 20.64 -29.83
C LEU A 82 11.83 21.76 -30.79
N SER A 83 10.97 21.99 -31.78
CA SER A 83 10.62 23.31 -32.31
C SER A 83 11.55 24.47 -31.92
N GLU A 84 12.58 24.71 -32.72
CA GLU A 84 13.21 26.02 -32.83
C GLU A 84 13.10 26.50 -34.27
N ASN A 85 11.99 27.18 -34.52
CA ASN A 85 11.86 28.10 -35.62
C ASN A 85 12.74 29.33 -35.30
N SER A 86 14.01 29.35 -35.71
CA SER A 86 14.75 30.60 -35.95
C SER A 86 16.09 30.38 -36.68
N MET A 87 16.03 30.60 -38.00
CA MET A 87 17.06 31.22 -38.85
C MET A 87 18.28 30.40 -39.35
N ALA A 88 18.51 30.56 -40.66
CA ALA A 88 19.59 30.09 -41.55
C ALA A 88 19.42 28.62 -42.00
N LEU A 89 19.15 28.33 -43.28
CA LEU A 89 20.09 28.53 -44.39
C LEU A 89 19.38 28.62 -45.77
N THR A 90 19.69 29.71 -46.48
CA THR A 90 20.03 29.83 -47.92
C THR A 90 19.41 28.91 -48.99
N HIS A 91 18.77 29.59 -49.96
CA HIS A 91 18.40 29.19 -51.33
C HIS A 91 19.51 28.45 -52.10
N PRO A 92 19.13 27.64 -53.12
CA PRO A 92 18.97 28.19 -54.47
C PRO A 92 17.56 28.08 -55.05
#